data_AF-I0WIT1-F1
#
_entry.id   AF-I0WIT1-F1
#
_cell.length_a   1.000
_cell.length_b   1.000
_cell.length_c   1.000
_cell.angle_alpha   90.00
_cell.angle_beta   90.00
_cell.angle_gamma   90.00
#
_symmetry.space_group_name_H-M   'P 1'
#
loop_
_entity.id
_entity.type
_entity.pdbx_description
1 polymer ?
#
loop_
_entity_poly.entity_id
_entity_poly.type
_entity_poly.pdbx_seq_one_letter_code
_entity_poly.pdbx_strand_id
1 'polypeptide(L)'
;MSKARHGSRLALLAAVACICALGGAPARAAEVPTLPGPAQSDAGAAISYAKQHPHSAPPGVNDFTCHPDASHPRPVVLVHGSDGSAYSNWAGLSPKLKDAGYCVFALNYGRKPGTEHFGMQTMTEGAAELEVFVDDVLAVTGADEVDLIGHSQGATVARYYINRLGGASKVNRWIGLASPSYGGTFFGIATALQTLPGGNELIVGIGSEALAEQVQGSPFLTALNAGGDTVPGVEYTTIGTRYDEVIQPYTNVALHDPGATNILVQDLCPLDQTGHFNLPYDPFSQQLVLNTLDPEHTIVPPCTFVPLGTGIAGVIIASNF
;
A
#
# COMPACT_ATOMS: atom_id res chain seq x y z
N MET A 1 -80.15 -3.96 -20.28
CA MET A 1 -79.34 -5.18 -20.48
C MET A 1 -78.03 -4.79 -21.16
N SER A 2 -76.91 -5.08 -20.50
CA SER A 2 -75.57 -5.38 -21.03
C SER A 2 -74.82 -4.42 -21.99
N LYS A 3 -73.73 -3.84 -21.45
CA LYS A 3 -72.32 -3.78 -21.94
C LYS A 3 -72.06 -3.14 -23.32
N ALA A 4 -71.45 -1.96 -23.43
CA ALA A 4 -70.03 -1.56 -23.19
C ALA A 4 -69.03 -1.90 -24.32
N ARG A 5 -68.41 -0.87 -24.91
CA ARG A 5 -66.98 -0.68 -25.34
C ARG A 5 -66.91 0.49 -26.34
N HIS A 6 -66.33 1.67 -26.03
CA HIS A 6 -64.92 2.07 -25.89
C HIS A 6 -64.08 2.09 -27.19
N GLY A 7 -63.53 3.26 -27.50
CA GLY A 7 -62.40 3.54 -28.40
C GLY A 7 -62.47 5.01 -28.89
N SER A 8 -61.47 5.88 -28.85
CA SER A 8 -60.09 5.83 -28.37
C SER A 8 -59.66 7.29 -28.12
N ARG A 9 -59.06 7.60 -26.96
CA ARG A 9 -58.33 8.87 -26.74
C ARG A 9 -56.84 8.56 -26.82
N LEU A 10 -56.13 9.25 -27.70
CA LEU A 10 -54.67 9.24 -27.80
C LEU A 10 -54.05 9.61 -26.44
N ALA A 11 -53.24 8.72 -25.88
CA ALA A 11 -52.35 9.03 -24.78
C ALA A 11 -50.93 9.23 -25.34
N LEU A 12 -50.40 10.44 -25.20
CA LEU A 12 -49.02 10.78 -25.51
C LEU A 12 -48.16 10.34 -24.30
N LEU A 13 -47.43 9.24 -24.44
CA LEU A 13 -46.44 8.81 -23.45
C LEU A 13 -45.13 9.58 -23.71
N ALA A 14 -44.85 10.58 -22.88
CA ALA A 14 -43.51 11.15 -22.78
C ALA A 14 -42.67 10.22 -21.89
N ALA A 15 -41.71 9.53 -22.49
CA ALA A 15 -40.70 8.77 -21.76
C ALA A 15 -39.68 9.75 -21.17
N VAL A 16 -39.67 9.88 -19.84
CA VAL A 16 -38.56 10.54 -19.12
C VAL A 16 -37.45 9.51 -19.00
N ALA A 17 -36.40 9.65 -19.80
CA ALA A 17 -35.15 8.94 -19.60
C ALA A 17 -34.39 9.62 -18.46
N CYS A 18 -34.40 9.01 -17.26
CA CYS A 18 -33.44 9.34 -16.22
C CYS A 18 -32.06 8.87 -16.66
N ILE A 19 -31.24 9.80 -17.15
CA ILE A 19 -29.81 9.59 -17.29
C ILE A 19 -29.20 9.78 -15.89
N CYS A 20 -28.97 8.68 -15.18
CA CYS A 20 -28.08 8.67 -14.03
C CYS A 20 -26.64 8.87 -14.53
N ALA A 21 -26.21 10.12 -14.67
CA ALA A 21 -24.81 10.46 -14.87
C ALA A 21 -24.09 10.30 -13.51
N LEU A 22 -23.67 9.08 -13.19
CA LEU A 22 -22.61 8.85 -12.22
C LEU A 22 -21.28 9.14 -12.92
N GLY A 23 -20.99 10.43 -13.11
CA GLY A 23 -19.72 10.90 -13.64
C GLY A 23 -18.67 10.94 -12.55
N GLY A 24 -18.00 9.82 -12.30
CA GLY A 24 -16.63 9.87 -11.77
C GLY A 24 -15.71 10.23 -12.94
N ALA A 25 -14.83 11.21 -12.77
CA ALA A 25 -13.71 11.36 -13.70
C ALA A 25 -12.94 10.02 -13.73
N PRO A 26 -12.46 9.55 -14.89
CA PRO A 26 -11.66 8.33 -14.92
C PRO A 26 -10.47 8.54 -13.98
N ALA A 27 -10.29 7.61 -13.04
CA ALA A 27 -9.10 7.59 -12.19
C ALA A 27 -7.88 7.67 -13.12
N ARG A 28 -6.93 8.55 -12.80
CA ARG A 28 -5.68 8.61 -13.55
C ARG A 28 -5.01 7.26 -13.38
N ALA A 29 -4.46 6.69 -14.46
CA ALA A 29 -3.74 5.42 -14.32
C ALA A 29 -2.47 5.64 -13.47
N ALA A 30 -2.18 4.68 -12.59
CA ALA A 30 -0.90 4.62 -11.90
C ALA A 30 0.25 4.64 -12.91
N GLU A 31 1.39 5.17 -12.51
CA GLU A 31 2.61 4.98 -13.29
C GLU A 31 3.18 3.58 -13.01
N VAL A 32 3.58 2.87 -14.06
CA VAL A 32 4.28 1.58 -13.93
C VAL A 32 5.71 1.76 -14.44
N PRO A 33 6.72 1.84 -13.54
CA PRO A 33 8.09 2.05 -13.97
C PRO A 33 8.65 0.80 -14.66
N THR A 34 9.46 1.00 -15.68
CA THR A 34 10.04 -0.08 -16.50
C THR A 34 11.54 0.10 -16.78
N LEU A 35 12.12 1.25 -16.44
CA LEU A 35 13.55 1.49 -16.67
C LEU A 35 14.37 0.75 -15.61
N PRO A 36 15.24 -0.22 -15.95
CA PRO A 36 15.93 -0.99 -14.92
C PRO A 36 16.83 -0.13 -14.04
N GLY A 37 16.69 -0.24 -12.72
CA GLY A 37 17.61 0.32 -11.73
C GLY A 37 18.33 -0.75 -10.92
N PRO A 38 19.47 -0.43 -10.27
CA PRO A 38 20.25 -1.38 -9.47
C PRO A 38 19.58 -1.70 -8.14
N ALA A 39 20.00 -2.80 -7.50
CA ALA A 39 19.63 -3.08 -6.12
C ALA A 39 20.25 -2.04 -5.16
N GLN A 40 19.59 -1.81 -4.03
CA GLN A 40 20.04 -0.86 -3.02
C GLN A 40 20.00 -1.51 -1.64
N SER A 41 20.95 -1.14 -0.78
CA SER A 41 21.05 -1.65 0.59
C SER A 41 20.29 -0.81 1.62
N ASP A 42 19.91 0.42 1.28
CA ASP A 42 19.23 1.34 2.18
C ASP A 42 18.30 2.30 1.43
N ALA A 43 17.32 2.83 2.17
CA ALA A 43 16.31 3.74 1.62
C ALA A 43 16.89 5.05 1.10
N GLY A 44 17.92 5.61 1.75
CA GLY A 44 18.51 6.90 1.35
C GLY A 44 19.20 6.82 -0.01
N ALA A 45 19.96 5.76 -0.25
CA ALA A 45 20.57 5.47 -1.54
C ALA A 45 19.52 5.26 -2.62
N ALA A 46 18.46 4.51 -2.33
CA ALA A 46 17.37 4.27 -3.28
C ALA A 46 16.58 5.53 -3.65
N ILE A 47 16.26 6.39 -2.68
CA ILE A 47 15.62 7.69 -2.91
C ILE A 47 16.52 8.58 -3.77
N SER A 48 17.81 8.69 -3.42
CA SER A 48 18.78 9.51 -4.17
C SER A 48 18.90 9.05 -5.62
N TYR A 49 18.92 7.74 -5.85
CA TYR A 49 18.97 7.17 -7.19
C TYR A 49 17.68 7.46 -7.97
N ALA A 50 16.50 7.24 -7.37
CA ALA A 50 15.20 7.50 -8.02
C ALA A 50 15.04 8.96 -8.44
N LYS A 51 15.53 9.91 -7.65
CA LYS A 51 15.53 11.35 -8.01
C LYS A 51 16.35 11.64 -9.27
N GLN A 52 17.48 10.97 -9.44
CA GLN A 52 18.38 11.16 -10.58
C GLN A 52 17.94 10.34 -11.81
N HIS A 53 17.17 9.29 -11.59
CA HIS A 53 16.73 8.33 -12.60
C HIS A 53 15.22 8.09 -12.45
N PRO A 54 14.37 9.06 -12.84
CA PRO A 54 12.92 8.90 -12.76
C PRO A 54 12.46 7.69 -13.59
N HIS A 55 11.32 7.12 -13.22
CA HIS A 55 10.72 5.92 -13.84
C HIS A 55 11.56 4.63 -13.71
N SER A 56 12.53 4.63 -12.79
CA SER A 56 13.29 3.43 -12.45
C SER A 56 12.38 2.36 -11.85
N ALA A 57 12.52 1.13 -12.32
CA ALA A 57 11.96 -0.08 -11.75
C ALA A 57 13.03 -0.75 -10.88
N PRO A 58 12.69 -1.18 -9.66
CA PRO A 58 13.63 -1.93 -8.83
C PRO A 58 13.91 -3.30 -9.47
N PRO A 59 15.05 -3.95 -9.14
CA PRO A 59 15.44 -5.20 -9.79
C PRO A 59 14.38 -6.30 -9.67
N GLY A 60 14.11 -7.00 -10.77
CA GLY A 60 13.23 -8.16 -10.78
C GLY A 60 11.73 -7.86 -10.79
N VAL A 61 11.34 -6.59 -10.97
CA VAL A 61 9.95 -6.14 -10.94
C VAL A 61 9.47 -5.72 -12.32
N ASN A 62 8.16 -5.88 -12.57
CA ASN A 62 7.46 -5.44 -13.79
C ASN A 62 7.93 -6.16 -15.07
N ASP A 63 8.36 -7.42 -14.93
CA ASP A 63 8.46 -8.35 -16.04
C ASP A 63 7.07 -8.93 -16.37
N PHE A 64 6.37 -8.25 -17.29
CA PHE A 64 5.05 -8.66 -17.78
C PHE A 64 5.07 -9.91 -18.68
N THR A 65 6.21 -10.57 -18.82
CA THR A 65 6.29 -11.91 -19.44
C THR A 65 6.38 -13.03 -18.40
N CYS A 66 6.46 -12.67 -17.11
CA CYS A 66 6.52 -13.63 -16.02
C CYS A 66 5.17 -14.32 -15.81
N HIS A 67 5.19 -15.64 -15.79
CA HIS A 67 4.04 -16.47 -15.44
C HIS A 67 4.34 -17.23 -14.14
N PRO A 68 3.53 -17.04 -13.08
CA PRO A 68 3.60 -17.81 -11.85
C PRO A 68 3.54 -19.32 -12.12
N ASP A 69 4.28 -20.12 -11.35
CA ASP A 69 4.27 -21.58 -11.46
C ASP A 69 3.64 -22.26 -10.23
N ALA A 70 3.61 -23.58 -10.19
CA ALA A 70 2.95 -24.31 -9.11
C ALA A 70 3.60 -24.11 -7.72
N SER A 71 4.88 -23.72 -7.66
CA SER A 71 5.58 -23.44 -6.40
C SER A 71 5.21 -22.06 -5.84
N HIS A 72 5.04 -21.08 -6.73
CA HIS A 72 4.62 -19.71 -6.40
C HIS A 72 3.49 -19.28 -7.34
N PRO A 73 2.25 -19.77 -7.15
CA PRO A 73 1.16 -19.61 -8.12
C PRO A 73 0.54 -18.21 -8.16
N ARG A 74 0.93 -17.33 -7.24
CA ARG A 74 0.40 -15.97 -7.13
C ARG A 74 1.53 -14.96 -7.35
N PRO A 75 1.34 -13.97 -8.22
CA PRO A 75 2.30 -12.88 -8.35
C PRO A 75 2.22 -11.98 -7.11
N VAL A 76 3.33 -11.33 -6.80
CA VAL A 76 3.46 -10.39 -5.68
C VAL A 76 3.35 -8.96 -6.20
N VAL A 77 2.47 -8.17 -5.60
CA VAL A 77 2.30 -6.74 -5.91
C VAL A 77 2.80 -5.89 -4.75
N LEU A 78 3.75 -5.00 -5.02
CA LEU A 78 4.41 -4.14 -4.05
C LEU A 78 3.84 -2.71 -4.08
N VAL A 79 3.45 -2.17 -2.91
CA VAL A 79 2.74 -0.88 -2.77
C VAL A 79 3.52 0.06 -1.84
N HIS A 80 4.17 1.07 -2.42
CA HIS A 80 5.12 1.95 -1.72
C HIS A 80 4.46 2.88 -0.68
N GLY A 81 5.27 3.53 0.16
CA GLY A 81 4.78 4.44 1.21
C GLY A 81 4.52 5.88 0.73
N SER A 82 4.19 6.77 1.67
CA SER A 82 4.05 8.22 1.45
C SER A 82 5.32 8.82 0.84
N ASP A 83 5.17 9.67 -0.18
CA ASP A 83 6.28 10.32 -0.89
C ASP A 83 7.36 9.34 -1.38
N GLY A 84 6.95 8.09 -1.62
CA GLY A 84 7.80 7.00 -2.09
C GLY A 84 7.67 6.78 -3.60
N SER A 85 8.22 5.66 -4.05
CA SER A 85 8.06 5.12 -5.39
C SER A 85 8.30 3.61 -5.32
N ALA A 86 7.91 2.88 -6.36
CA ALA A 86 8.26 1.48 -6.53
C ALA A 86 9.77 1.25 -6.36
N TYR A 87 10.61 2.08 -6.96
CA TYR A 87 12.06 1.95 -6.82
C TYR A 87 12.54 2.23 -5.39
N SER A 88 12.21 3.41 -4.85
CA SER A 88 12.76 3.86 -3.57
C SER A 88 12.31 3.01 -2.38
N ASN A 89 11.17 2.33 -2.45
CA ASN A 89 10.74 1.40 -1.40
C ASN A 89 11.25 -0.03 -1.59
N TRP A 90 11.45 -0.49 -2.83
CA TRP A 90 11.58 -1.92 -3.09
C TRP A 90 12.91 -2.36 -3.71
N ALA A 91 13.86 -1.45 -3.95
CA ALA A 91 15.18 -1.80 -4.49
C ALA A 91 16.02 -2.73 -3.59
N GLY A 92 15.63 -2.94 -2.33
CA GLY A 92 16.22 -3.95 -1.43
C GLY A 92 15.46 -5.28 -1.36
N LEU A 93 14.13 -5.25 -1.28
CA LEU A 93 13.29 -6.44 -1.09
C LEU A 93 12.97 -7.16 -2.41
N SER A 94 12.68 -6.44 -3.48
CA SER A 94 12.27 -7.05 -4.76
C SER A 94 13.30 -8.00 -5.39
N PRO A 95 14.63 -7.77 -5.38
CA PRO A 95 15.57 -8.76 -5.86
C PRO A 95 15.49 -10.07 -5.08
N LYS A 96 15.25 -10.02 -3.76
CA LYS A 96 15.11 -11.22 -2.92
C LYS A 96 13.85 -12.01 -3.26
N LEU A 97 12.74 -11.31 -3.51
CA LEU A 97 11.49 -11.93 -3.97
C LEU A 97 11.69 -12.60 -5.35
N LYS A 98 12.39 -11.92 -6.27
CA LYS A 98 12.69 -12.47 -7.59
C LYS A 98 13.61 -13.69 -7.51
N ASP A 99 14.66 -13.62 -6.70
CA ASP A 99 15.60 -14.72 -6.47
C ASP A 99 14.92 -15.92 -5.79
N ALA A 100 13.89 -15.66 -4.99
CA ALA A 100 13.02 -16.68 -4.41
C ALA A 100 11.99 -17.26 -5.38
N GLY A 101 11.96 -16.82 -6.65
CA GLY A 101 11.11 -17.40 -7.70
C GLY A 101 9.75 -16.71 -7.92
N TYR A 102 9.45 -15.61 -7.23
CA TYR A 102 8.19 -14.89 -7.42
C TYR A 102 8.18 -14.05 -8.70
N CYS A 103 7.02 -13.99 -9.36
CA CYS A 103 6.72 -12.90 -10.29
C CYS A 103 6.34 -11.65 -9.49
N VAL A 104 7.12 -10.57 -9.62
CA VAL A 104 6.98 -9.37 -8.79
C VAL A 104 6.57 -8.18 -9.64
N PHE A 105 5.60 -7.41 -9.17
CA PHE A 105 5.06 -6.22 -9.82
C PHE A 105 4.98 -5.06 -8.84
N ALA A 106 5.13 -3.82 -9.32
CA ALA A 106 5.02 -2.62 -8.49
C ALA A 106 4.55 -1.43 -9.32
N LEU A 107 3.73 -0.60 -8.70
CA LEU A 107 3.18 0.63 -9.25
C LEU A 107 3.69 1.86 -8.48
N ASN A 108 3.60 3.00 -9.14
CA ASN A 108 3.73 4.34 -8.56
C ASN A 108 2.32 4.98 -8.55
N TYR A 109 1.68 5.05 -7.37
CA TYR A 109 0.29 5.51 -7.22
C TYR A 109 0.22 6.91 -6.59
N GLY A 110 -0.93 7.59 -6.70
CA GLY A 110 -1.23 8.85 -6.01
C GLY A 110 -0.31 9.99 -6.42
N ARG A 111 -0.03 10.13 -7.72
CA ARG A 111 0.93 11.11 -8.25
C ARG A 111 0.44 12.53 -8.02
N LYS A 112 1.24 13.36 -7.35
CA LYS A 112 0.96 14.79 -7.23
C LYS A 112 1.05 15.47 -8.61
N PRO A 113 -0.01 16.19 -9.06
CA PRO A 113 -0.02 16.80 -10.39
C PRO A 113 1.18 17.72 -10.63
N GLY A 114 1.86 17.51 -11.77
CA GLY A 114 2.99 18.32 -12.20
C GLY A 114 4.34 17.97 -11.55
N THR A 115 4.42 16.88 -10.80
CA THR A 115 5.66 16.45 -10.11
C THR A 115 5.90 14.94 -10.22
N GLU A 116 7.09 14.47 -9.86
CA GLU A 116 7.44 13.05 -9.71
C GLU A 116 7.33 12.54 -8.25
N HIS A 117 6.37 13.10 -7.49
CA HIS A 117 6.07 12.65 -6.12
C HIS A 117 4.81 11.78 -6.13
N PHE A 118 4.89 10.60 -5.51
CA PHE A 118 3.82 9.60 -5.46
C PHE A 118 3.35 9.38 -4.03
N GLY A 119 2.17 8.78 -3.87
CA GLY A 119 1.53 8.60 -2.58
C GLY A 119 1.12 9.94 -1.94
N MET A 120 0.77 10.92 -2.75
CA MET A 120 0.46 12.30 -2.33
C MET A 120 -1.01 12.68 -2.48
N GLN A 121 -1.73 12.01 -3.38
CA GLN A 121 -3.19 12.11 -3.50
C GLN A 121 -3.90 11.30 -2.42
N THR A 122 -5.23 11.40 -2.34
CA THR A 122 -6.00 10.63 -1.34
C THR A 122 -5.71 9.14 -1.45
N MET A 123 -5.70 8.44 -0.32
CA MET A 123 -5.55 7.00 -0.26
C MET A 123 -6.68 6.27 -0.98
N THR A 124 -7.86 6.89 -1.09
CA THR A 124 -8.97 6.34 -1.90
C THR A 124 -8.66 6.34 -3.40
N GLU A 125 -8.06 7.40 -3.93
CA GLU A 125 -7.62 7.45 -5.33
C GLU A 125 -6.46 6.47 -5.56
N GLY A 126 -5.50 6.41 -4.64
CA GLY A 126 -4.41 5.42 -4.70
C GLY A 126 -4.91 3.97 -4.68
N ALA A 127 -5.98 3.69 -3.94
CA ALA A 127 -6.58 2.35 -3.91
C ALA A 127 -7.32 2.00 -5.20
N ALA A 128 -7.95 2.97 -5.86
CA ALA A 128 -8.57 2.78 -7.17
C ALA A 128 -7.51 2.58 -8.27
N GLU A 129 -6.37 3.27 -8.18
CA GLU A 129 -5.22 3.04 -9.04
C GLU A 129 -4.62 1.63 -8.83
N LEU A 130 -4.52 1.18 -7.59
CA LEU A 130 -4.10 -0.18 -7.25
C LEU A 130 -5.08 -1.24 -7.78
N GLU A 131 -6.39 -0.99 -7.70
CA GLU A 131 -7.42 -1.89 -8.24
C GLU A 131 -7.17 -2.19 -9.72
N VAL A 132 -6.99 -1.14 -10.53
CA VAL A 132 -6.71 -1.27 -11.97
C VAL A 132 -5.39 -2.03 -12.19
N PHE A 133 -4.35 -1.71 -11.42
CA PHE A 133 -3.06 -2.36 -11.57
C PHE A 133 -3.10 -3.86 -11.22
N VAL A 134 -3.84 -4.25 -10.17
CA VAL A 134 -4.06 -5.65 -9.83
C VAL A 134 -4.78 -6.39 -10.96
N ASP A 135 -5.77 -5.76 -11.59
CA ASP A 135 -6.48 -6.35 -12.73
C ASP A 135 -5.55 -6.57 -13.93
N ASP A 136 -4.67 -5.62 -14.23
CA ASP A 136 -3.67 -5.76 -15.28
C ASP A 136 -2.67 -6.90 -14.97
N VAL A 137 -2.21 -7.01 -13.72
CA VAL A 137 -1.31 -8.08 -13.28
C VAL A 137 -1.97 -9.45 -13.42
N LEU A 138 -3.21 -9.61 -12.95
CA LEU A 138 -3.96 -10.88 -13.08
C LEU A 138 -4.20 -11.23 -14.55
N ALA A 139 -4.57 -10.26 -15.38
CA ALA A 139 -4.82 -10.47 -16.80
C ALA A 139 -3.55 -10.94 -17.56
N VAL A 140 -2.39 -10.39 -17.22
CA VAL A 140 -1.12 -10.75 -17.88
C VAL A 140 -0.58 -12.08 -17.37
N THR A 141 -0.63 -12.31 -16.06
CA THR A 141 -0.05 -13.51 -15.44
C THR A 141 -0.93 -14.75 -15.62
N GLY A 142 -2.25 -14.56 -15.68
CA GLY A 142 -3.25 -15.63 -15.69
C GLY A 142 -3.54 -16.21 -14.30
N ALA A 143 -3.03 -15.59 -13.23
CA ALA A 143 -3.35 -15.97 -11.86
C ALA A 143 -4.76 -15.53 -11.46
N ASP A 144 -5.37 -16.23 -10.51
CA ASP A 144 -6.69 -15.88 -9.97
C ASP A 144 -6.59 -14.79 -8.87
N GLU A 145 -5.48 -14.78 -8.13
CA GLU A 145 -5.23 -13.88 -7.00
C GLU A 145 -3.78 -13.41 -6.95
N VAL A 146 -3.53 -12.28 -6.29
CA VAL A 146 -2.19 -11.77 -5.97
C VAL A 146 -1.90 -11.85 -4.47
N ASP A 147 -0.62 -11.80 -4.10
CA ASP A 147 -0.20 -11.50 -2.73
C ASP A 147 0.27 -10.02 -2.69
N LEU A 148 -0.29 -9.20 -1.78
CA LEU A 148 0.02 -7.78 -1.65
C LEU A 148 1.00 -7.52 -0.51
N ILE A 149 2.07 -6.76 -0.79
CA ILE A 149 2.98 -6.23 0.22
C ILE A 149 2.94 -4.72 0.17
N GLY A 150 2.52 -4.09 1.25
CA GLY A 150 2.52 -2.64 1.38
C GLY A 150 3.46 -2.17 2.48
N HIS A 151 4.10 -1.01 2.27
CA HIS A 151 4.86 -0.33 3.32
C HIS A 151 4.20 0.99 3.70
N SER A 152 4.10 1.28 5.00
CA SER A 152 3.55 2.54 5.51
C SER A 152 2.17 2.80 4.89
N GLN A 153 1.94 3.99 4.32
CA GLN A 153 0.73 4.32 3.56
C GLN A 153 0.29 3.25 2.55
N GLY A 154 1.23 2.63 1.84
CA GLY A 154 0.91 1.62 0.83
C GLY A 154 0.24 0.38 1.40
N ALA A 155 0.55 0.02 2.65
CA ALA A 155 -0.14 -1.03 3.38
C ALA A 155 -1.61 -0.66 3.61
N THR A 156 -1.87 0.57 4.03
CA THR A 156 -3.23 1.09 4.26
C THR A 156 -4.02 1.22 2.96
N VAL A 157 -3.39 1.70 1.88
CA VAL A 157 -4.00 1.76 0.53
C VAL A 157 -4.40 0.37 0.05
N ALA A 158 -3.49 -0.60 0.17
CA ALA A 158 -3.78 -2.00 -0.18
C ALA A 158 -4.92 -2.58 0.67
N ARG A 159 -4.94 -2.31 1.98
CA ARG A 159 -6.04 -2.76 2.84
C ARG A 159 -7.37 -2.11 2.47
N TYR A 160 -7.37 -0.83 2.09
CA TYR A 160 -8.58 -0.16 1.64
C TYR A 160 -9.13 -0.78 0.35
N TYR A 161 -8.27 -1.05 -0.64
CA TYR A 161 -8.64 -1.77 -1.85
C TYR A 161 -9.33 -3.11 -1.53
N ILE A 162 -8.70 -3.93 -0.67
CA ILE A 162 -9.23 -5.24 -0.28
C ILE A 162 -10.58 -5.09 0.45
N ASN A 163 -10.62 -4.25 1.49
CA ASN A 163 -11.73 -4.21 2.46
C ASN A 163 -12.91 -3.35 2.01
N ARG A 164 -12.72 -2.44 1.03
CA ARG A 164 -13.72 -1.42 0.66
C ARG A 164 -14.02 -1.34 -0.83
N LEU A 165 -13.07 -1.73 -1.69
CA LEU A 165 -13.25 -1.69 -3.15
C LEU A 165 -13.51 -3.07 -3.78
N GLY A 166 -13.67 -4.11 -2.96
CA GLY A 166 -13.97 -5.46 -3.45
C GLY A 166 -12.75 -6.26 -3.89
N GLY A 167 -11.54 -5.85 -3.52
CA GLY A 167 -10.30 -6.58 -3.82
C GLY A 167 -10.18 -7.95 -3.14
N ALA A 168 -11.03 -8.26 -2.17
CA ALA A 168 -10.98 -9.53 -1.41
C ALA A 168 -11.05 -10.80 -2.27
N SER A 169 -11.69 -10.76 -3.44
CA SER A 169 -11.75 -11.93 -4.33
C SER A 169 -10.55 -12.08 -5.27
N LYS A 170 -9.57 -11.18 -5.16
CA LYS A 170 -8.40 -11.07 -6.05
C LYS A 170 -7.08 -11.09 -5.25
N VAL A 171 -7.16 -11.25 -3.93
CA VAL A 171 -6.01 -11.12 -3.03
C VAL A 171 -6.05 -12.26 -2.03
N ASN A 172 -5.00 -13.08 -2.02
CA ASN A 172 -4.87 -14.19 -1.08
C ASN A 172 -4.25 -13.71 0.25
N ARG A 173 -3.17 -12.91 0.18
CA ARG A 173 -2.49 -12.34 1.36
C ARG A 173 -2.31 -10.85 1.26
N TRP A 174 -2.40 -10.20 2.42
CA TRP A 174 -1.93 -8.84 2.64
C TRP A 174 -0.85 -8.83 3.73
N ILE A 175 0.31 -8.27 3.38
CA ILE A 175 1.45 -8.11 4.28
C ILE A 175 1.72 -6.61 4.44
N GLY A 176 1.45 -6.07 5.63
CA GLY A 176 1.67 -4.67 5.97
C GLY A 176 2.96 -4.45 6.75
N LEU A 177 3.95 -3.84 6.11
CA LEU A 177 5.18 -3.36 6.75
C LEU A 177 4.96 -1.97 7.33
N ALA A 178 5.13 -1.81 8.64
CA ALA A 178 4.93 -0.51 9.32
C ALA A 178 3.59 0.18 8.94
N SER A 179 2.53 -0.61 8.78
CA SER A 179 1.20 -0.14 8.39
C SER A 179 0.63 0.86 9.42
N PRO A 180 0.18 2.07 9.04
CA PRO A 180 -0.57 2.97 9.90
C PRO A 180 -2.02 2.47 10.09
N SER A 181 -2.19 1.25 10.60
CA SER A 181 -3.51 0.58 10.68
C SER A 181 -4.51 1.37 11.52
N TYR A 182 -4.03 1.98 12.61
CA TYR A 182 -4.76 2.92 13.45
C TYR A 182 -4.14 4.33 13.46
N GLY A 183 -3.31 4.62 12.45
CA GLY A 183 -2.68 5.91 12.22
C GLY A 183 -1.38 6.11 12.99
N GLY A 184 -0.70 7.21 12.67
CA GLY A 184 0.56 7.62 13.31
C GLY A 184 0.51 9.05 13.84
N THR A 185 1.56 9.43 14.57
CA THR A 185 1.77 10.80 15.07
C THR A 185 2.88 11.54 14.32
N PHE A 186 3.64 10.83 13.46
CA PHE A 186 4.64 11.39 12.55
C PHE A 186 5.67 12.25 13.29
N PHE A 187 6.48 11.66 14.18
CA PHE A 187 7.37 12.38 15.09
C PHE A 187 6.66 13.39 16.02
N GLY A 188 5.39 13.17 16.32
CA GLY A 188 4.55 14.11 17.07
C GLY A 188 4.20 15.38 16.30
N ILE A 189 4.62 15.53 15.04
CA ILE A 189 4.29 16.70 14.20
C ILE A 189 2.79 16.73 13.93
N ALA A 190 2.18 15.59 13.61
CA ALA A 190 0.74 15.54 13.39
C ALA A 190 -0.03 15.85 14.69
N THR A 191 0.42 15.30 15.82
CA THR A 191 -0.17 15.59 17.14
C THR A 191 -0.03 17.07 17.50
N ALA A 192 1.13 17.68 17.26
CA ALA A 192 1.35 19.10 17.53
C ALA A 192 0.47 19.99 16.64
N LEU A 193 0.39 19.70 15.34
CA LEU A 193 -0.43 20.48 14.40
C LEU A 193 -1.92 20.33 14.67
N GLN A 194 -2.43 19.13 15.01
CA GLN A 194 -3.85 18.91 15.34
C GLN A 194 -4.35 19.69 16.56
N THR A 195 -3.47 20.11 17.46
CA THR A 195 -3.84 20.94 18.62
C THR A 195 -4.08 22.41 18.28
N LEU A 196 -3.76 22.84 17.04
CA LEU A 196 -3.94 24.20 16.58
C LEU A 196 -5.27 24.34 15.80
N PRO A 197 -6.04 25.43 16.00
CA PRO A 197 -7.15 25.77 15.10
C PRO A 197 -6.65 25.89 13.66
N GLY A 198 -7.19 25.08 12.75
CA GLY A 198 -6.75 25.01 11.34
C GLY A 198 -5.51 24.12 11.08
N GLY A 199 -5.07 23.34 12.07
CA GLY A 199 -3.93 22.42 11.94
C GLY A 199 -4.04 21.40 10.82
N ASN A 200 -5.23 20.87 10.55
CA ASN A 200 -5.47 19.95 9.45
C ASN A 200 -5.31 20.64 8.08
N GLU A 201 -5.73 21.90 7.96
CA GLU A 201 -5.56 22.68 6.73
C GLU A 201 -4.08 23.02 6.49
N LEU A 202 -3.27 23.16 7.56
CA LEU A 202 -1.82 23.29 7.46
C LEU A 202 -1.14 21.99 7.03
N ILE A 203 -1.61 20.82 7.49
CA ILE A 203 -1.10 19.51 7.03
C ILE A 203 -1.37 19.33 5.53
N VAL A 204 -2.59 19.63 5.09
CA VAL A 204 -2.97 19.61 3.67
C VAL A 204 -2.18 20.66 2.88
N GLY A 205 -2.00 21.87 3.43
CA GLY A 205 -1.26 22.98 2.84
C GLY A 205 0.27 22.75 2.73
N ILE A 206 0.85 21.91 3.60
CA ILE A 206 2.26 21.48 3.54
C ILE A 206 2.47 20.36 2.50
N GLY A 207 1.39 19.71 2.03
CA GLY A 207 1.35 19.23 0.66
C GLY A 207 0.95 17.78 0.39
N SER A 208 0.23 17.08 1.28
CA SER A 208 -0.50 15.87 0.86
C SER A 208 -1.79 15.63 1.64
N GLU A 209 -2.91 15.42 0.93
CA GLU A 209 -4.20 15.00 1.51
C GLU A 209 -4.07 13.61 2.16
N ALA A 210 -3.21 12.76 1.59
CA ALA A 210 -2.86 11.44 2.08
C ALA A 210 -2.29 11.46 3.52
N LEU A 211 -1.50 12.47 3.88
CA LEU A 211 -0.96 12.61 5.22
C LEU A 211 -2.07 12.87 6.25
N ALA A 212 -3.06 13.70 5.90
CA ALA A 212 -4.21 13.98 6.76
C ALA A 212 -5.05 12.71 7.00
N GLU A 213 -5.19 11.87 5.98
CA GLU A 213 -5.93 10.61 6.08
C GLU A 213 -5.20 9.54 6.93
N GLN A 214 -3.87 9.60 7.06
CA GLN A 214 -3.10 8.66 7.90
C GLN A 214 -3.02 9.07 9.37
N VAL A 215 -3.50 10.26 9.75
CA VAL A 215 -3.46 10.66 11.16
C VAL A 215 -4.44 9.84 11.99
N GLN A 216 -4.01 9.45 13.19
CA GLN A 216 -4.85 8.70 14.12
C GLN A 216 -6.21 9.40 14.33
N GLY A 217 -7.29 8.61 14.20
CA GLY A 217 -8.66 9.11 14.33
C GLY A 217 -9.19 9.86 13.10
N SER A 218 -8.48 9.84 11.96
CA SER A 218 -9.00 10.41 10.71
C SER A 218 -10.33 9.77 10.30
N PRO A 219 -11.20 10.50 9.57
CA PRO A 219 -12.41 9.93 9.00
C PRO A 219 -12.13 8.72 8.10
N PHE A 220 -11.02 8.76 7.36
CA PHE A 220 -10.58 7.66 6.50
C PHE A 220 -10.31 6.38 7.31
N LEU A 221 -9.44 6.43 8.33
CA LEU A 221 -9.09 5.25 9.13
C LEU A 221 -10.29 4.75 9.93
N THR A 222 -11.12 5.66 10.43
CA THR A 222 -12.37 5.32 11.09
C THR A 222 -13.28 4.52 10.15
N ALA A 223 -13.43 4.94 8.90
CA ALA A 223 -14.21 4.23 7.89
C ALA A 223 -13.56 2.89 7.45
N LEU A 224 -12.23 2.84 7.36
CA LEU A 224 -11.49 1.62 7.01
C LEU A 224 -11.55 0.54 8.10
N ASN A 225 -11.59 0.93 9.38
CA ASN A 225 -11.63 -0.01 10.51
C ASN A 225 -13.06 -0.31 10.98
N ALA A 226 -14.07 0.36 10.40
CA ALA A 226 -15.46 0.09 10.72
C ALA A 226 -15.86 -1.34 10.31
N GLY A 227 -16.45 -2.09 11.23
CA GLY A 227 -16.94 -3.46 10.96
C GLY A 227 -15.87 -4.55 10.97
N GLY A 228 -14.63 -4.23 11.35
CA GLY A 228 -13.51 -5.18 11.41
C GLY A 228 -12.30 -4.66 10.62
N ASP A 229 -11.12 -5.16 10.99
CA ASP A 229 -9.85 -4.86 10.34
C ASP A 229 -9.60 -5.74 9.11
N THR A 230 -10.26 -6.91 9.06
CA THR A 230 -10.07 -7.96 8.06
C THR A 230 -11.39 -8.29 7.37
N VAL A 231 -11.32 -8.86 6.17
CA VAL A 231 -12.49 -9.46 5.49
C VAL A 231 -12.23 -10.95 5.20
N PRO A 232 -13.29 -11.79 5.10
CA PRO A 232 -13.12 -13.21 4.82
C PRO A 232 -12.41 -13.47 3.49
N GLY A 233 -11.62 -14.54 3.44
CA GLY A 233 -10.91 -14.98 2.23
C GLY A 233 -9.48 -14.45 2.10
N VAL A 234 -9.07 -13.47 2.92
CA VAL A 234 -7.73 -12.89 2.85
C VAL A 234 -6.97 -13.13 4.16
N GLU A 235 -5.70 -13.55 4.05
CA GLU A 235 -4.77 -13.68 5.17
C GLU A 235 -4.07 -12.34 5.44
N TYR A 236 -4.14 -11.83 6.67
CA TYR A 236 -3.53 -10.55 7.04
C TYR A 236 -2.36 -10.75 7.99
N THR A 237 -1.20 -10.21 7.60
CA THR A 237 -0.02 -10.15 8.47
C THR A 237 0.48 -8.71 8.57
N THR A 238 0.74 -8.24 9.79
CA THR A 238 1.50 -7.02 10.02
C THR A 238 2.91 -7.38 10.48
N ILE A 239 3.90 -6.64 9.99
CA ILE A 239 5.27 -6.66 10.48
C ILE A 239 5.58 -5.23 10.91
N GLY A 240 5.74 -5.03 12.21
CA GLY A 240 6.00 -3.74 12.82
C GLY A 240 7.22 -3.76 13.73
N THR A 241 7.57 -2.59 14.26
CA THR A 241 8.70 -2.42 15.18
C THR A 241 8.28 -1.56 16.37
N ARG A 242 8.75 -1.93 17.57
CA ARG A 242 8.56 -1.15 18.81
C ARG A 242 9.21 0.24 18.72
N TYR A 243 10.16 0.40 17.80
CA TYR A 243 10.97 1.59 17.60
C TYR A 243 10.50 2.47 16.43
N ASP A 244 9.30 2.22 15.89
CA ASP A 244 8.77 2.97 14.75
C ASP A 244 8.66 4.47 15.07
N GLU A 245 9.35 5.33 14.33
CA GLU A 245 9.40 6.75 14.66
C GLU A 245 8.19 7.54 14.12
N VAL A 246 7.37 6.91 13.30
CA VAL A 246 6.25 7.52 12.56
C VAL A 246 4.91 7.04 13.11
N ILE A 247 4.78 5.74 13.35
CA ILE A 247 3.60 5.05 13.83
C ILE A 247 3.72 4.86 15.33
N GLN A 248 3.26 5.87 16.07
CA GLN A 248 3.24 5.87 17.53
C GLN A 248 1.82 6.09 18.07
N PRO A 249 1.38 5.34 19.11
CA PRO A 249 2.11 4.22 19.74
C PRO A 249 2.33 3.07 18.75
N TYR A 250 3.46 2.34 18.86
CA TYR A 250 3.81 1.25 17.92
C TYR A 250 2.71 0.18 17.79
N THR A 251 1.84 0.06 18.80
CA THR A 251 0.68 -0.83 18.78
C THR A 251 -0.33 -0.49 17.70
N ASN A 252 -0.33 0.74 17.15
CA ASN A 252 -1.21 1.15 16.06
C ASN A 252 -0.95 0.40 14.75
N VAL A 253 0.17 -0.33 14.64
CA VAL A 253 0.45 -1.20 13.50
C VAL A 253 -0.48 -2.42 13.48
N ALA A 254 -0.83 -2.95 14.66
CA ALA A 254 -1.50 -4.22 14.81
C ALA A 254 -2.96 -4.15 14.36
N LEU A 255 -3.43 -5.21 13.72
CA LEU A 255 -4.86 -5.46 13.49
C LEU A 255 -5.45 -6.17 14.72
N HIS A 256 -6.70 -5.87 15.04
CA HIS A 256 -7.39 -6.34 16.23
C HIS A 256 -8.30 -7.55 15.99
N ASP A 257 -8.57 -7.89 14.73
CA ASP A 257 -9.37 -9.09 14.42
C ASP A 257 -8.58 -10.38 14.73
N PRO A 258 -9.24 -11.42 15.25
CA PRO A 258 -8.58 -12.63 15.75
C PRO A 258 -7.89 -13.48 14.66
N GLY A 259 -8.21 -13.26 13.39
CA GLY A 259 -7.57 -13.94 12.25
C GLY A 259 -6.30 -13.26 11.74
N ALA A 260 -5.96 -12.07 12.25
CA ALA A 260 -4.76 -11.36 11.83
C ALA A 260 -3.52 -11.84 12.60
N THR A 261 -2.41 -11.96 11.87
CA THR A 261 -1.09 -12.22 12.47
C THR A 261 -0.37 -10.89 12.65
N ASN A 262 0.07 -10.58 13.87
CA ASN A 262 0.82 -9.37 14.15
C ASN A 262 2.22 -9.71 14.67
N ILE A 263 3.23 -9.36 13.89
CA ILE A 263 4.63 -9.63 14.20
C ILE A 263 5.31 -8.32 14.59
N LEU A 264 5.94 -8.30 15.76
CA LEU A 264 6.91 -7.26 16.10
C LEU A 264 8.31 -7.83 15.90
N VAL A 265 9.16 -7.10 15.18
CA VAL A 265 10.56 -7.49 14.93
C VAL A 265 11.26 -7.89 16.24
N GLN A 266 11.05 -7.12 17.31
CA GLN A 266 11.71 -7.35 18.60
C GLN A 266 11.23 -8.59 19.35
N ASP A 267 10.08 -9.17 18.99
CA ASP A 267 9.62 -10.43 19.58
C ASP A 267 10.43 -11.62 19.04
N LEU A 268 11.04 -11.47 17.86
CA LEU A 268 11.85 -12.49 17.19
C LEU A 268 13.35 -12.15 17.20
N CYS A 269 13.71 -10.88 17.14
CA CYS A 269 15.08 -10.38 17.28
C CYS A 269 15.14 -9.16 18.21
N PRO A 270 15.35 -9.36 19.52
CA PRO A 270 15.41 -8.26 20.49
C PRO A 270 16.57 -7.28 20.28
N LEU A 271 17.59 -7.65 19.49
CA LEU A 271 18.74 -6.80 19.19
C LEU A 271 18.47 -5.81 18.04
N ASP A 272 17.53 -6.13 17.17
CA ASP A 272 17.21 -5.32 16.02
C ASP A 272 16.34 -4.13 16.47
N GLN A 273 16.87 -2.92 16.38
CA GLN A 273 16.16 -1.68 16.69
C GLN A 273 15.77 -0.90 15.43
N THR A 274 15.59 -1.61 14.30
CA THR A 274 15.11 -1.03 13.05
C THR A 274 13.84 -0.22 13.26
N GLY A 275 13.77 0.93 12.60
CA GLY A 275 12.66 1.86 12.63
C GLY A 275 11.81 1.82 11.36
N HIS A 276 10.93 2.79 11.21
CA HIS A 276 9.96 2.88 10.12
C HIS A 276 10.63 2.81 8.74
N PHE A 277 11.62 3.68 8.52
CA PHE A 277 12.25 3.87 7.22
C PHE A 277 13.16 2.73 6.79
N ASN A 278 13.76 2.03 7.76
CA ASN A 278 14.67 0.92 7.48
C ASN A 278 13.92 -0.41 7.34
N LEU A 279 12.68 -0.53 7.78
CA LEU A 279 11.94 -1.80 7.77
C LEU A 279 11.88 -2.51 6.41
N PRO A 280 11.68 -1.82 5.26
CA PRO A 280 11.73 -2.48 3.93
C PRO A 280 13.13 -2.91 3.48
N TYR A 281 14.18 -2.35 4.09
CA TYR A 281 15.59 -2.59 3.75
C TYR A 281 16.29 -3.50 4.76
N ASP A 282 15.70 -3.68 5.92
CA ASP A 282 16.21 -4.51 6.99
C ASP A 282 16.19 -6.01 6.59
N PRO A 283 17.34 -6.69 6.56
CA PRO A 283 17.42 -8.09 6.12
C PRO A 283 16.57 -9.04 6.95
N PHE A 284 16.40 -8.78 8.26
CA PHE A 284 15.59 -9.61 9.14
C PHE A 284 14.11 -9.51 8.75
N SER A 285 13.61 -8.27 8.61
CA SER A 285 12.25 -7.94 8.19
C SER A 285 11.93 -8.43 6.78
N GLN A 286 12.87 -8.33 5.85
CA GLN A 286 12.71 -8.88 4.49
C GLN A 286 12.58 -10.41 4.50
N GLN A 287 13.31 -11.10 5.38
CA GLN A 287 13.15 -12.55 5.53
C GLN A 287 11.81 -12.90 6.20
N LEU A 288 11.31 -12.08 7.12
CA LEU A 288 9.96 -12.27 7.67
C LEU A 288 8.90 -12.18 6.57
N VAL A 289 9.01 -11.24 5.62
CA VAL A 289 8.13 -11.17 4.45
C VAL A 289 8.17 -12.46 3.64
N LEU A 290 9.36 -12.95 3.31
CA LEU A 290 9.52 -14.21 2.57
C LEU A 290 8.89 -15.39 3.32
N ASN A 291 9.10 -15.47 4.63
CA ASN A 291 8.50 -16.51 5.48
C ASN A 291 6.96 -16.41 5.53
N THR A 292 6.40 -15.20 5.46
CA THR A 292 4.95 -15.00 5.38
C THR A 292 4.39 -15.42 4.01
N LEU A 293 5.15 -15.22 2.93
CA LEU A 293 4.75 -15.69 1.59
C LEU A 293 4.90 -17.21 1.42
N ASP A 294 5.84 -17.85 2.13
CA ASP A 294 6.03 -19.31 2.12
C ASP A 294 6.17 -19.87 3.54
N PRO A 295 5.04 -20.04 4.26
CA PRO A 295 5.05 -20.54 5.63
C PRO A 295 5.46 -22.02 5.74
N GLU A 296 5.50 -22.77 4.64
CA GLU A 296 5.94 -24.17 4.65
C GLU A 296 7.47 -24.30 4.65
N HIS A 297 8.19 -23.29 4.13
CA HIS A 297 9.65 -23.29 4.00
C HIS A 297 10.32 -22.10 4.71
N THR A 298 9.85 -21.78 5.92
CA THR A 298 10.40 -20.65 6.69
C THR A 298 11.90 -20.80 6.99
N ILE A 299 12.63 -19.70 6.87
CA ILE A 299 14.04 -19.58 7.25
C ILE A 299 14.12 -18.71 8.49
N VAL A 300 14.84 -19.13 9.53
CA VAL A 300 15.12 -18.26 10.69
C VAL A 300 16.23 -17.29 10.29
N PRO A 301 15.96 -15.98 10.13
CA PRO A 301 17.01 -15.02 9.80
C PRO A 301 17.97 -14.82 10.98
N PRO A 302 19.26 -14.54 10.73
CA PRO A 302 20.18 -14.21 11.80
C PRO A 302 19.73 -12.92 12.49
N CYS A 303 19.59 -12.98 13.82
CA CYS A 303 19.29 -11.80 14.62
C CYS A 303 20.55 -10.94 14.78
N THR A 304 20.55 -9.74 14.18
CA THR A 304 21.67 -8.80 14.22
C THR A 304 21.27 -7.48 14.86
N PHE A 305 22.22 -6.83 15.55
CA PHE A 305 21.99 -5.50 16.08
C PHE A 305 21.85 -4.48 14.95
N VAL A 306 20.73 -3.76 14.94
CA VAL A 306 20.47 -2.61 14.07
C VAL A 306 20.28 -1.40 14.98
N PRO A 307 21.07 -0.32 14.86
CA PRO A 307 20.93 0.85 15.72
C PRO A 307 19.59 1.57 15.51
N LEU A 308 19.01 2.09 16.60
CA LEU A 308 17.86 2.99 16.55
C LEU A 308 18.12 4.17 15.59
N GLY A 309 17.13 4.50 14.76
CA GLY A 309 17.21 5.60 13.79
C GLY A 309 18.02 5.29 12.53
N THR A 310 18.42 4.03 12.32
CA THR A 310 18.97 3.58 11.02
C THR A 310 18.01 3.97 9.89
N GLY A 311 18.57 4.50 8.80
CA GLY A 311 17.80 4.97 7.64
C GLY A 311 17.28 6.41 7.73
N ILE A 312 17.00 6.97 8.93
CA ILE A 312 16.42 8.32 9.07
C ILE A 312 17.30 9.39 8.40
N ALA A 313 18.59 9.44 8.75
CA ALA A 313 19.49 10.47 8.22
C ALA A 313 19.62 10.37 6.69
N GLY A 314 19.70 9.15 6.15
CA GLY A 314 19.77 8.90 4.72
C GLY A 314 18.52 9.41 4.00
N VAL A 315 17.33 9.12 4.52
CA VAL A 315 16.07 9.64 3.98
C VAL A 315 16.01 11.16 4.06
N ILE A 316 16.34 11.77 5.21
CA ILE A 316 16.33 13.23 5.37
C ILE A 316 17.25 13.91 4.35
N ILE A 317 18.49 13.43 4.20
CA ILE A 317 19.44 13.99 3.25
C ILE A 317 18.92 13.78 1.82
N ALA A 318 18.54 12.55 1.48
CA ALA A 318 18.09 12.20 0.14
C ALA A 318 16.79 12.89 -0.26
N SER A 319 15.93 13.31 0.67
CA SER A 319 14.70 14.05 0.37
C SER A 319 14.92 15.55 0.23
N ASN A 320 15.89 16.14 0.92
CA ASN A 320 16.11 17.61 0.95
C ASN A 320 17.25 18.11 0.06
N PHE A 321 18.12 17.21 -0.40
CA PHE A 321 19.24 17.50 -1.30
C PHE A 321 19.18 16.60 -2.55
#